data_AF-A0A417SG10-F1
#
_entry.id   AF-A0A417SG10-F1
#
_cell.length_a   1.000
_cell.length_b   1.000
_cell.length_c   1.000
_cell.angle_alpha   90.00
_cell.angle_beta   90.00
_cell.angle_gamma   90.00
#
_symmetry.space_group_name_H-M   'P 1'
#
loop_
_entity.id
_entity.type
_entity.pdbx_description
1 polymer ?
#
loop_
_entity_poly.entity_id
_entity_poly.type
_entity_poly.pdbx_seq_one_letter_code
_entity_poly.pdbx_strand_id
1 'polypeptide(L)'
;MKNMEENKMEQTVNKPRCYKEKKLLLAYKLSMEQTFNTDIAYDFWAEWWPEDLQVFAENPAEWDRAFTWVQRYVETHDTTQIERSLYLKRHEQKRKLNKTYGKLGGRVVITKATLKNGKLARYLLMLDGQRRGGNFASLMDYGKKLQALQKTK
;
A
#
# COMPACT_ATOMS: atom_id res chain seq x y z
N MET A 1 -21.86 -38.94 -12.18
CA MET A 1 -22.11 -37.57 -11.70
C MET A 1 -20.83 -36.77 -11.95
N LYS A 2 -20.94 -35.68 -12.72
CA LYS A 2 -19.80 -34.92 -13.26
C LYS A 2 -19.02 -34.22 -12.14
N ASN A 3 -17.70 -34.42 -12.13
CA ASN A 3 -16.73 -33.58 -11.46
C ASN A 3 -16.83 -32.16 -12.05
N MET A 4 -17.20 -31.19 -11.21
CA MET A 4 -17.09 -29.78 -11.52
C MET A 4 -15.97 -29.23 -10.64
N GLU A 5 -14.73 -29.44 -11.09
CA GLU A 5 -13.61 -28.62 -10.63
C GLU A 5 -13.84 -27.23 -11.24
N GLU A 6 -14.43 -26.35 -10.45
CA GLU A 6 -14.45 -24.92 -10.73
C GLU A 6 -13.00 -24.42 -10.78
N ASN A 7 -12.49 -24.34 -12.01
CA ASN A 7 -11.36 -23.53 -12.40
C ASN A 7 -11.59 -22.09 -11.92
N LYS A 8 -11.22 -21.79 -10.68
CA LYS A 8 -10.91 -20.43 -10.25
C LYS A 8 -9.62 -20.02 -10.95
N MET A 9 -9.75 -19.66 -12.23
CA MET A 9 -8.93 -18.61 -12.79
C MET A 9 -9.20 -17.37 -11.92
N GLU A 10 -8.44 -17.25 -10.83
CA GLU A 10 -8.24 -15.96 -10.18
C GLU A 10 -7.64 -15.06 -11.26
N GLN A 11 -8.51 -14.35 -11.98
CA GLN A 11 -8.12 -13.12 -12.63
C GLN A 11 -7.38 -12.35 -11.56
N THR A 12 -6.08 -12.16 -11.77
CA THR A 12 -5.23 -11.41 -10.87
C THR A 12 -5.67 -9.96 -10.96
N VAL A 13 -6.77 -9.63 -10.27
CA VAL A 13 -7.30 -8.28 -10.20
C VAL A 13 -6.16 -7.43 -9.69
N ASN A 14 -5.68 -6.53 -10.55
CA ASN A 14 -4.66 -5.57 -10.18
C ASN A 14 -5.23 -4.75 -9.03
N LYS A 15 -4.58 -4.82 -7.87
CA LYS A 15 -4.92 -3.98 -6.72
C LYS A 15 -4.02 -2.76 -6.72
N PRO A 16 -4.50 -1.61 -6.21
CA PRO A 16 -3.64 -0.45 -5.97
C PRO A 16 -2.33 -0.81 -5.27
N ARG A 17 -1.25 -0.14 -5.64
CA ARG A 17 0.05 -0.37 -4.97
C ARG A 17 0.02 0.21 -3.56
N CYS A 18 0.68 -0.44 -2.60
CA CYS A 18 0.64 -0.04 -1.18
C CYS A 18 -0.79 0.05 -0.60
N TYR A 19 -1.74 -0.71 -1.15
CA TYR A 19 -3.17 -0.54 -0.93
C TYR A 19 -3.61 -0.39 0.53
N LYS A 20 -3.10 -1.25 1.41
CA LYS A 20 -3.48 -1.21 2.84
C LYS A 20 -3.05 0.08 3.51
N GLU A 21 -1.88 0.63 3.17
CA GLU A 21 -1.43 1.92 3.67
C GLU A 21 -2.26 3.06 3.09
N LYS A 22 -2.59 3.02 1.79
CA LYS A 22 -3.48 3.99 1.14
C LYS A 22 -4.85 4.04 1.83
N LYS A 23 -5.49 2.89 2.05
CA LYS A 23 -6.77 2.81 2.77
C LYS A 23 -6.70 3.34 4.21
N LEU A 24 -5.60 3.09 4.92
CA LEU A 24 -5.42 3.62 6.27
C LEU A 24 -5.20 5.14 6.26
N LEU A 25 -4.50 5.70 5.27
CA LEU A 25 -4.33 7.14 5.11
C LEU A 25 -5.65 7.83 4.76
N LEU A 26 -6.47 7.21 3.91
CA LEU A 26 -7.82 7.70 3.65
C LEU A 26 -8.69 7.64 4.91
N ALA A 27 -8.69 6.52 5.63
CA ALA A 27 -9.40 6.40 6.91
C ALA A 27 -8.99 7.47 7.91
N TYR A 28 -7.68 7.76 8.02
CA TYR A 28 -7.17 8.80 8.90
C TYR A 28 -7.69 10.20 8.54
N LYS A 29 -7.75 10.53 7.24
CA LYS A 29 -8.32 11.80 6.80
C LYS A 29 -9.80 11.89 7.10
N LEU A 30 -10.56 10.85 6.73
CA LEU A 30 -12.00 10.83 6.91
C LEU A 30 -12.41 10.79 8.39
N SER A 31 -11.59 10.24 9.29
CA SER A 31 -11.85 10.28 10.74
C SER A 31 -11.69 11.69 11.34
N MET A 32 -11.12 12.64 10.60
CA MET A 32 -11.04 14.05 10.98
C MET A 32 -12.12 14.91 10.32
N GLU A 33 -12.87 14.35 9.37
CA GLU A 33 -13.99 15.06 8.71
C GLU A 33 -15.27 14.91 9.54
N GLN A 34 -16.13 15.94 9.52
CA GLN A 34 -17.42 15.88 10.24
C GLN A 34 -18.36 14.85 9.62
N THR A 35 -18.35 14.72 8.29
CA THR A 35 -19.14 13.76 7.52
C THR A 35 -18.35 13.34 6.28
N PHE A 36 -18.60 12.13 5.79
CA PHE A 36 -18.02 11.65 4.53
C PHE A 36 -18.92 10.63 3.84
N ASN A 37 -18.77 10.48 2.53
CA ASN A 37 -19.45 9.48 1.70
C ASN A 37 -18.46 8.92 0.66
N THR A 38 -18.97 8.05 -0.24
CA THR A 38 -18.14 7.43 -1.29
C THR A 38 -17.52 8.45 -2.23
N ASP A 39 -18.23 9.52 -2.60
CA ASP A 39 -17.76 10.53 -3.54
C ASP A 39 -16.61 11.36 -2.93
N ILE A 40 -16.80 11.86 -1.69
CA ILE A 40 -15.75 12.59 -0.96
C ILE A 40 -14.50 11.72 -0.77
N ALA A 41 -14.70 10.44 -0.43
CA ALA A 41 -13.60 9.51 -0.28
C ALA A 41 -12.87 9.25 -1.61
N TYR A 42 -13.61 9.17 -2.72
CA TYR A 42 -13.08 8.97 -4.06
C TYR A 42 -12.26 10.19 -4.50
N ASP A 43 -12.76 11.40 -4.26
CA ASP A 43 -12.07 12.65 -4.58
C ASP A 43 -10.71 12.74 -3.88
N PHE A 44 -10.64 12.43 -2.58
CA PHE A 44 -9.35 12.36 -1.87
C PHE A 44 -8.43 11.29 -2.45
N TRP A 45 -8.97 10.12 -2.82
CA TRP A 45 -8.15 9.06 -3.41
C TRP A 45 -7.59 9.49 -4.77
N ALA A 46 -8.43 10.08 -5.62
CA ALA A 46 -8.09 10.56 -6.95
C ALA A 46 -7.04 11.67 -6.89
N GLU A 47 -7.15 12.58 -5.92
CA GLU A 47 -6.16 13.64 -5.68
C GLU A 47 -4.79 13.06 -5.31
N TRP A 48 -4.75 12.07 -4.41
CA TRP A 48 -3.49 11.58 -3.86
C TRP A 48 -2.82 10.50 -4.70
N TRP A 49 -3.60 9.67 -5.37
CA TRP A 49 -3.14 8.49 -6.11
C TRP A 49 -3.88 8.33 -7.44
N PRO A 50 -3.75 9.29 -8.36
CA PRO A 50 -4.41 9.25 -9.66
C PRO A 50 -4.03 8.00 -10.47
N GLU A 51 -2.86 7.40 -10.21
CA GLU A 51 -2.43 6.16 -10.86
C GLU A 51 -3.32 4.95 -10.56
N ASP A 52 -4.07 4.96 -9.45
CA ASP A 52 -4.98 3.86 -9.11
C ASP A 52 -6.34 4.00 -9.82
N LEU A 53 -6.65 5.15 -10.41
CA LEU A 53 -7.98 5.38 -11.01
C LEU A 53 -8.24 4.46 -12.19
N GLN A 54 -7.21 4.10 -12.96
CA GLN A 54 -7.34 3.09 -14.01
C GLN A 54 -7.77 1.74 -13.44
N VAL A 55 -7.23 1.35 -12.28
CA VAL A 55 -7.62 0.09 -11.62
C VAL A 55 -9.09 0.10 -11.23
N PHE A 56 -9.60 1.23 -10.73
CA PHE A 56 -11.01 1.36 -10.38
C PHE A 56 -11.91 1.49 -11.60
N ALA A 57 -11.44 2.08 -12.70
CA ALA A 57 -12.16 2.10 -13.97
C ALA A 57 -12.29 0.70 -14.57
N GLU A 58 -11.22 -0.10 -14.52
CA GLU A 58 -11.21 -1.49 -14.98
C GLU A 58 -11.99 -2.43 -14.04
N ASN A 59 -12.07 -2.11 -12.75
CA ASN A 59 -12.82 -2.88 -11.76
C ASN A 59 -13.50 -1.97 -10.72
N PRO A 60 -14.71 -1.44 -11.03
CA PRO A 60 -15.44 -0.56 -10.13
C PRO A 60 -15.74 -1.18 -8.77
N ALA A 61 -15.99 -2.49 -8.73
CA ALA A 61 -16.24 -3.21 -7.48
C ALA A 61 -15.02 -3.20 -6.53
N GLU A 62 -13.81 -2.93 -7.02
CA GLU A 62 -12.65 -2.75 -6.15
C GLU A 62 -12.72 -1.43 -5.37
N TRP A 63 -13.28 -0.37 -5.96
CA TRP A 63 -13.54 0.87 -5.23
C TRP A 63 -14.57 0.65 -4.12
N ASP A 64 -15.68 -0.01 -4.42
CA ASP A 64 -16.72 -0.30 -3.41
C ASP A 64 -16.16 -1.09 -2.23
N ARG A 65 -15.28 -2.07 -2.51
CA ARG A 65 -14.54 -2.82 -1.48
C ARG A 65 -13.56 -1.95 -0.69
N ALA A 66 -12.86 -1.02 -1.34
CA ALA A 66 -12.00 -0.05 -0.65
C ALA A 66 -12.83 0.81 0.31
N PHE A 67 -13.86 1.46 -0.20
CA PHE A 67 -14.69 2.39 0.55
C PHE A 67 -15.40 1.70 1.71
N THR A 68 -16.03 0.55 1.47
CA THR A 68 -16.68 -0.24 2.54
C THR A 68 -15.69 -0.59 3.65
N TRP A 69 -14.46 -0.95 3.29
CA TRP A 69 -13.43 -1.23 4.28
C TRP A 69 -13.05 0.03 5.07
N VAL A 70 -12.86 1.16 4.40
CA VAL A 70 -12.49 2.44 5.03
C VAL A 70 -13.59 2.91 5.97
N GLN A 71 -14.84 2.93 5.49
CA GLN A 71 -16.00 3.36 6.27
C GLN A 71 -16.11 2.57 7.58
N ARG A 72 -16.16 1.22 7.49
CA ARG A 72 -16.20 0.36 8.68
C ARG A 72 -15.01 0.59 9.62
N TYR A 73 -13.84 0.87 9.05
CA TYR A 73 -12.65 1.08 9.85
C TYR A 73 -12.74 2.37 10.67
N VAL A 74 -13.22 3.47 10.06
CA VAL A 74 -13.46 4.76 10.73
C VAL A 74 -14.59 4.64 11.76
N GLU A 75 -15.66 3.90 11.46
CA GLU A 75 -16.77 3.66 12.40
C GLU A 75 -16.33 2.90 13.66
N THR A 76 -15.30 2.06 13.56
CA THR A 76 -14.85 1.18 14.65
C THR A 76 -13.66 1.74 15.44
N HIS A 77 -12.86 2.64 14.86
CA HIS A 77 -11.60 3.07 15.44
C HIS A 77 -11.52 4.60 15.51
N ASP A 78 -11.11 5.12 16.66
CA ASP A 78 -10.77 6.54 16.78
C ASP A 78 -9.50 6.89 15.97
N THR A 79 -9.28 8.19 15.75
CA THR A 79 -8.13 8.71 15.00
C THR A 79 -6.79 8.19 15.55
N THR A 80 -6.62 8.10 16.87
CA THR A 80 -5.36 7.62 17.51
C THR A 80 -5.08 6.15 17.16
N GLN A 81 -6.12 5.31 17.13
CA GLN A 81 -6.01 3.91 16.75
C GLN A 81 -5.66 3.75 15.26
N ILE A 82 -6.19 4.62 14.39
CA ILE A 82 -5.86 4.65 12.97
C ILE A 82 -4.38 5.06 12.78
N GLU A 83 -3.91 6.08 13.50
CA GLU A 83 -2.48 6.49 13.49
C GLU A 83 -1.56 5.35 13.92
N ARG A 84 -1.92 4.65 15.00
CA ARG A 84 -1.17 3.47 15.47
C ARG A 84 -1.13 2.39 14.39
N SER A 85 -2.22 2.17 13.68
CA SER A 85 -2.28 1.17 12.61
C SER A 85 -1.44 1.57 11.40
N LEU A 86 -1.36 2.86 11.06
CA LEU A 86 -0.43 3.39 10.07
C LEU A 86 1.03 3.17 10.48
N TYR A 87 1.37 3.49 11.73
CA TYR A 87 2.70 3.24 12.27
C TYR A 87 3.09 1.75 12.18
N LEU A 88 2.22 0.86 12.65
CA LEU A 88 2.45 -0.58 12.59
C LEU A 88 2.62 -1.08 11.16
N LYS A 89 1.79 -0.60 10.22
CA LYS A 89 1.89 -0.97 8.80
C LYS A 89 3.22 -0.54 8.19
N ARG A 90 3.67 0.68 8.48
CA ARG A 90 4.95 1.21 7.97
C ARG A 90 6.16 0.50 8.56
N HIS A 91 6.08 0.06 9.82
CA HIS A 91 7.09 -0.78 10.45
C HIS A 91 7.11 -2.20 9.88
N GLU A 92 5.96 -2.79 9.59
CA GLU A 92 5.87 -4.07 8.87
C GLU A 92 6.52 -3.98 7.48
N GLN A 93 6.20 -2.93 6.71
CA GLN A 93 6.83 -2.65 5.41
C GLN A 93 8.36 -2.51 5.54
N LYS A 94 8.86 -1.75 6.53
CA LYS A 94 10.30 -1.63 6.83
C LYS A 94 10.93 -2.99 7.13
N ARG A 95 10.29 -3.80 7.98
CA ARG A 95 10.79 -5.14 8.34
C ARG A 95 10.87 -6.03 7.10
N LYS A 96 9.86 -6.01 6.25
CA LYS A 96 9.85 -6.76 4.99
C LYS A 96 10.95 -6.31 4.03
N LEU A 97 11.13 -5.00 3.86
CA LEU A 97 12.24 -4.46 3.07
C LEU A 97 13.60 -4.88 3.63
N ASN A 98 13.83 -4.77 4.93
CA ASN A 98 15.08 -5.23 5.55
C ASN A 98 15.29 -6.74 5.41
N LYS A 99 14.24 -7.55 5.44
CA LYS A 99 14.34 -8.99 5.16
C LYS A 99 14.75 -9.26 3.71
N THR A 100 14.22 -8.49 2.77
CA THR A 100 14.55 -8.61 1.34
C THR A 100 15.99 -8.19 1.05
N TYR A 101 16.41 -7.04 1.56
CA TYR A 101 17.72 -6.46 1.27
C TYR A 101 18.84 -6.92 2.20
N GLY A 102 18.54 -7.38 3.41
CA GLY A 102 19.53 -7.89 4.35
C GLY A 102 20.27 -9.12 3.81
N LYS A 103 19.61 -9.93 2.99
CA LYS A 103 20.25 -11.04 2.24
C LYS A 103 21.31 -10.58 1.24
N LEU A 104 21.26 -9.31 0.85
CA LEU A 104 22.17 -8.66 -0.09
C LEU A 104 23.18 -7.78 0.65
N GLY A 105 23.25 -7.83 1.98
CA GLY A 105 24.07 -6.90 2.78
C GLY A 105 23.49 -5.48 2.90
N GLY A 106 22.26 -5.25 2.41
CA GLY A 106 21.60 -3.95 2.44
C GLY A 106 20.79 -3.69 3.70
N ARG A 107 20.63 -2.40 4.04
CA ARG A 107 19.79 -1.93 5.16
C ARG A 107 18.80 -0.88 4.70
N VAL A 108 17.59 -0.92 5.25
CA VAL A 108 16.50 0.02 4.94
C VAL A 108 16.04 0.75 6.19
N VAL A 109 15.96 2.09 6.08
CA VAL A 109 15.42 2.97 7.12
C VAL A 109 14.21 3.74 6.59
N ILE A 110 13.31 4.16 7.47
CA ILE A 110 12.21 5.07 7.14
C ILE A 110 12.78 6.49 7.16
N THR A 111 12.50 7.29 6.14
CA THR A 111 12.97 8.68 6.03
C THR A 111 11.86 9.71 6.09
N LYS A 112 10.65 9.39 5.65
CA LYS A 112 9.46 10.23 5.82
C LYS A 112 8.24 9.35 6.07
N ALA A 113 7.42 9.74 7.05
CA ALA A 113 6.21 9.03 7.43
C ALA A 113 5.10 10.00 7.86
N THR A 114 4.94 11.10 7.13
CA THR A 114 3.88 12.07 7.39
C THR A 114 2.51 11.41 7.17
N LEU A 115 1.53 11.73 8.01
CA LEU A 115 0.14 11.23 7.90
C LEU A 115 -0.76 12.15 7.06
N LYS A 116 -0.20 13.27 6.58
CA LYS A 116 -0.92 14.32 5.85
C LYS A 116 -0.86 14.09 4.33
N ASN A 117 -1.94 14.46 3.65
CA ASN A 117 -2.06 14.56 2.19
C ASN A 117 -1.76 13.26 1.44
N GLY A 118 -2.25 12.12 1.92
CA GLY A 118 -2.09 10.83 1.23
C GLY A 118 -0.65 10.35 1.03
N LYS A 119 0.33 10.94 1.71
CA LYS A 119 1.74 10.62 1.45
C LYS A 119 2.11 9.25 2.03
N LEU A 120 2.40 8.31 1.14
CA LEU A 120 3.00 7.02 1.50
C LEU A 120 4.35 7.20 2.21
N ALA A 121 4.68 6.29 3.12
CA ALA A 121 5.98 6.27 3.75
C ALA A 121 7.11 6.16 2.72
N ARG A 122 8.17 6.92 2.98
CA ARG A 122 9.42 6.91 2.22
C ARG A 122 10.49 6.19 3.02
N TYR A 123 11.26 5.42 2.28
CA TYR A 123 12.32 4.56 2.77
C TYR A 123 13.60 4.89 2.01
N LEU A 124 14.72 4.70 2.70
CA LEU A 124 16.06 4.77 2.11
C LEU A 124 16.72 3.41 2.26
N LEU A 125 17.06 2.82 1.12
CA LEU A 125 17.92 1.65 1.03
C LEU A 125 19.39 2.10 0.95
N MET A 126 20.24 1.45 1.74
CA MET A 126 21.70 1.52 1.67
C MET A 126 22.20 0.13 1.30
N LEU A 127 22.91 0.00 0.19
CA LEU A 127 23.42 -1.27 -0.34
C LEU A 127 24.74 -0.99 -1.07
N ASP A 128 25.83 -1.62 -0.64
CA ASP A 128 27.17 -1.53 -1.26
C ASP A 128 27.62 -0.08 -1.56
N GLY A 129 27.49 0.82 -0.58
CA GLY A 129 27.83 2.23 -0.74
C GLY A 129 26.83 3.06 -1.56
N GLN A 130 25.86 2.42 -2.23
CA GLN A 130 24.80 3.10 -2.95
C GLN A 130 23.58 3.38 -2.06
N ARG A 131 22.89 4.48 -2.39
CA ARG A 131 21.67 4.91 -1.70
C ARG A 131 20.51 5.00 -2.68
N ARG A 132 19.36 4.40 -2.32
CA ARG A 132 18.14 4.46 -3.13
C ARG A 132 16.92 4.83 -2.28
N GLY A 133 16.29 5.94 -2.62
CA GLY A 133 15.03 6.36 -2.01
C GLY A 133 13.82 5.78 -2.72
N GLY A 134 12.75 5.48 -1.99
CA GLY A 134 11.52 4.95 -2.58
C GLY A 134 10.38 4.80 -1.56
N ASN A 135 9.16 4.58 -2.05
CA ASN A 135 8.11 4.01 -1.21
C ASN A 135 8.25 2.48 -1.16
N PHE A 136 7.43 1.81 -0.33
CA PHE A 136 7.49 0.36 -0.17
C PHE A 136 7.42 -0.40 -1.50
N ALA A 137 6.45 -0.08 -2.37
CA ALA A 137 6.26 -0.77 -3.66
C ALA A 137 7.47 -0.61 -4.59
N SER A 138 7.97 0.61 -4.75
CA SER A 138 9.14 0.89 -5.62
C SER A 138 10.41 0.18 -5.17
N LEU A 139 10.63 0.06 -3.86
CA LEU A 139 11.77 -0.70 -3.34
C LEU A 139 11.53 -2.20 -3.43
N MET A 140 10.31 -2.71 -3.31
CA MET A 140 10.07 -4.14 -3.56
C MET A 140 10.37 -4.52 -5.02
N ASP A 141 10.01 -3.67 -5.99
CA ASP A 141 10.32 -3.92 -7.41
C ASP A 141 11.82 -3.92 -7.68
N TYR A 142 12.54 -2.96 -7.09
CA TYR A 142 14.00 -2.91 -7.21
C TYR A 142 14.63 -4.21 -6.68
N GLY A 143 14.15 -4.72 -5.54
CA GLY A 143 14.65 -5.97 -4.97
C GLY A 143 14.39 -7.18 -5.88
N LYS A 144 13.22 -7.26 -6.52
CA LYS A 144 12.93 -8.30 -7.52
C LYS A 144 13.88 -8.23 -8.70
N LYS A 145 14.17 -7.03 -9.22
CA LYS A 145 15.11 -6.82 -10.33
C LYS A 145 16.53 -7.30 -9.96
N LEU A 146 17.01 -6.95 -8.77
CA LEU A 146 18.32 -7.42 -8.28
C LEU A 146 18.39 -8.94 -8.16
N GLN A 147 17.34 -9.58 -7.63
CA GLN A 147 17.30 -11.03 -7.49
C GLN A 147 17.27 -11.75 -8.85
N ALA A 148 16.58 -11.19 -9.85
CA ALA A 148 16.58 -11.74 -11.20
C ALA A 148 17.98 -11.68 -11.85
N LEU A 149 18.71 -10.57 -11.62
CA LEU A 149 20.09 -10.40 -12.08
C LEU A 149 21.09 -11.35 -11.40
N GLN A 150 20.82 -11.78 -10.16
CA GLN A 150 21.66 -12.76 -9.47
C GLN A 150 21.41 -14.20 -9.94
N LYS A 151 20.19 -14.52 -10.39
CA LYS A 151 19.85 -15.86 -10.90
C LYS A 151 20.36 -16.14 -12.32
N THR A 152 20.74 -15.08 -13.03
CA THR A 152 21.25 -15.14 -14.41
C THR A 152 22.78 -15.12 -14.47
N LYS A 153 23.45 -15.04 -13.31
CA LYS A 153 24.89 -15.22 -13.15
C LYS A 153 25.16 -16.61 -12.56
#